data_AF-A0A839Z9I1-F1
#
_entry.id   AF-A0A839Z9I1-F1
#
_cell.length_a   1.000
_cell.length_b   1.000
_cell.length_c   1.000
_cell.angle_alpha   90.00
_cell.angle_beta   90.00
_cell.angle_gamma   90.00
#
_symmetry.space_group_name_H-M   'P 1'
#
loop_
_entity.id
_entity.type
_entity.pdbx_description
1 polymer ?
#
loop_
_entity_poly.entity_id
_entity_poly.type
_entity_poly.pdbx_seq_one_letter_code
_entity_poly.pdbx_strand_id
1 'polypeptide(L)'
;MKLDTEKFRKVHALMTGGVTEGERAAARARAATMAKRAGMTLDEAVSGTDATPSTGVPQGVRDIFAGFADFMEKKEPGYKAREAAKRAARDARDDTRRAEVLARYGTEAALFARNEFEAALDRAIAPLATWAYWTDTDGVEHRHADTLEGKRPICGLWRHDDVTPAIRDAVARAYPWPSTLDSALREVQAWDRLRWDRGLFCDAREWNHYAEAKCRIALLEHELEAGRPAASWQDVQARLAWKRYEFERQWIEPTKRDDPFLDRLEADVAALSAVSAAQNGQALQPHHRNTADKRRDVLSMLDSYPEMSDREIARRCGVSPTTVGKLRRMLES
;
A
#
# COMPACT_ATOMS: atom_id res chain seq x y z
N MET A 1 0.79 56.28 -31.04
CA MET A 1 0.69 55.50 -29.78
C MET A 1 1.03 54.05 -30.12
N LYS A 2 1.89 53.35 -29.36
CA LYS A 2 2.30 51.98 -29.70
C LYS A 2 1.19 50.98 -29.35
N LEU A 3 0.94 49.97 -30.19
CA LEU A 3 -0.06 48.94 -29.93
C LEU A 3 0.32 48.15 -28.67
N ASP A 4 -0.61 48.03 -27.72
CA ASP A 4 -0.47 47.14 -26.57
C ASP A 4 -0.70 45.70 -27.03
N THR A 5 0.37 45.01 -27.38
CA THR A 5 0.36 43.70 -28.05
C THR A 5 -0.24 42.60 -27.17
N GLU A 6 -0.10 42.68 -25.85
CA GLU A 6 -0.69 41.70 -24.94
C GLU A 6 -2.20 41.87 -24.83
N LYS A 7 -2.68 43.12 -24.69
CA LYS A 7 -4.13 43.39 -24.72
C LYS A 7 -4.75 43.06 -26.07
N PHE A 8 -4.05 43.38 -27.16
CA PHE A 8 -4.53 43.06 -28.51
C PHE A 8 -4.65 41.54 -28.71
N ARG A 9 -3.66 40.75 -28.26
CA ARG A 9 -3.70 39.28 -28.31
C ARG A 9 -4.89 38.68 -27.55
N LYS A 10 -5.21 39.19 -26.37
CA LYS A 10 -6.39 38.74 -25.58
C LYS A 10 -7.71 39.05 -26.29
N VAL A 11 -7.83 40.23 -26.90
CA VAL A 11 -9.03 40.61 -27.66
C VAL A 11 -9.13 39.81 -28.97
N HIS A 12 -7.99 39.53 -29.62
CA HIS A 12 -7.94 38.67 -30.81
C HIS A 12 -8.38 37.23 -30.51
N ALA A 13 -7.96 36.66 -29.38
CA ALA A 13 -8.42 35.34 -28.93
C ALA A 13 -9.94 35.27 -28.72
N LEU A 14 -10.57 36.36 -28.24
CA LEU A 14 -12.03 36.44 -28.10
C LEU A 14 -12.74 36.64 -29.45
N MET A 15 -12.07 37.27 -30.42
CA MET A 15 -12.58 37.42 -31.78
C MET A 15 -12.66 36.08 -32.53
N THR A 16 -11.69 35.18 -32.29
CA THR A 16 -11.62 33.85 -32.93
C THR A 16 -12.30 32.75 -32.12
N GLY A 17 -12.28 32.83 -30.78
CA GLY A 17 -12.76 31.79 -29.87
C GLY A 17 -13.98 32.15 -29.02
N GLY A 18 -14.65 33.29 -29.27
CA GLY A 18 -15.84 33.70 -28.52
C GLY A 18 -17.03 32.73 -28.70
N VAL A 19 -17.76 32.47 -27.61
CA VAL A 19 -18.83 31.46 -27.52
C VAL A 19 -20.05 31.84 -28.37
N THR A 20 -20.31 33.14 -28.53
CA THR A 20 -21.43 33.65 -29.33
C THR A 20 -20.97 34.59 -30.46
N GLU A 21 -21.78 34.70 -31.52
CA GLU A 21 -21.50 35.61 -32.64
C GLU A 21 -21.48 37.09 -32.19
N GLY A 22 -22.32 37.46 -31.22
CA GLY A 22 -22.33 38.81 -30.64
C GLY A 22 -21.04 39.16 -29.89
N GLU A 23 -20.46 38.21 -29.16
CA GLU A 23 -19.17 38.39 -28.50
C GLU A 23 -18.01 38.50 -29.50
N ARG A 24 -18.02 37.69 -30.57
CA ARG A 24 -17.02 37.76 -31.64
C ARG A 24 -17.09 39.10 -32.38
N ALA A 25 -18.29 39.60 -32.67
CA ALA A 25 -18.50 40.90 -33.31
C ALA A 25 -18.03 42.08 -32.42
N ALA A 26 -18.35 42.04 -31.12
CA ALA A 26 -17.90 43.05 -30.16
C ALA A 26 -16.36 43.04 -30.00
N ALA A 27 -15.75 41.85 -29.94
CA ALA A 27 -14.30 41.69 -29.88
C ALA A 27 -13.62 42.21 -31.16
N ARG A 28 -14.20 41.95 -32.34
CA ARG A 28 -13.70 42.46 -33.63
C ARG A 28 -13.71 43.99 -33.69
N ALA A 29 -14.80 44.64 -33.27
CA ALA A 29 -14.90 46.09 -33.22
C ALA A 29 -13.88 46.72 -32.26
N ARG A 30 -13.63 46.05 -31.12
CA ARG A 30 -12.64 46.48 -30.14
C ARG A 30 -11.21 46.32 -30.64
N ALA A 31 -10.90 45.20 -31.30
CA ALA A 31 -9.60 44.98 -31.94
C ALA A 31 -9.32 46.02 -33.05
N ALA A 32 -10.30 46.30 -33.90
CA ALA A 32 -10.17 47.30 -34.97
C ALA A 32 -9.89 48.72 -34.41
N THR A 33 -10.54 49.07 -33.31
CA THR A 33 -10.30 50.35 -32.63
C THR A 33 -8.89 50.44 -32.04
N MET A 34 -8.38 49.34 -31.49
CA MET A 34 -7.02 49.28 -30.93
C MET A 34 -5.96 49.39 -32.02
N ALA A 35 -6.13 48.69 -33.14
CA ALA A 35 -5.26 48.79 -34.30
C ALA A 35 -5.26 50.21 -34.88
N LYS A 36 -6.44 50.81 -35.08
CA LYS A 36 -6.59 52.18 -35.60
C LYS A 36 -5.91 53.23 -34.71
N ARG A 37 -6.02 53.11 -33.38
CA ARG A 37 -5.32 53.99 -32.43
C ARG A 37 -3.80 53.86 -32.49
N ALA A 38 -3.30 52.71 -32.93
CA ALA A 38 -1.88 52.47 -33.16
C ALA A 38 -1.41 52.86 -34.56
N GLY A 39 -2.30 53.38 -35.42
CA GLY A 39 -1.99 53.76 -36.80
C GLY A 39 -1.85 52.56 -37.75
N MET A 40 -2.43 51.42 -37.38
CA MET A 40 -2.38 50.17 -38.15
C MET A 40 -3.79 49.75 -38.56
N THR A 41 -3.88 48.98 -39.65
CA THR A 41 -5.09 48.23 -40.00
C THR A 41 -5.24 47.02 -39.08
N LEU A 42 -6.46 46.47 -38.99
CA LEU A 42 -6.71 45.28 -38.18
C LEU A 42 -5.85 44.10 -38.64
N ASP A 43 -5.72 43.92 -39.96
CA ASP A 43 -4.95 42.82 -40.55
C ASP A 43 -3.45 42.96 -40.27
N GLU A 44 -2.87 44.17 -40.38
CA GLU A 44 -1.47 44.44 -40.01
C GLU A 44 -1.21 44.15 -38.53
N ALA A 45 -2.17 44.46 -37.65
CA ALA A 45 -2.05 44.19 -36.22
C ALA A 45 -2.16 42.68 -35.90
N VAL A 46 -2.94 41.91 -36.66
CA VAL A 46 -3.05 40.45 -36.53
C VAL A 46 -1.78 39.77 -37.04
N SER A 47 -1.28 40.15 -38.22
CA SER A 47 -0.04 39.59 -38.78
C SER A 47 1.19 39.89 -37.92
N GLY A 48 1.20 41.01 -37.20
CA GLY A 48 2.24 41.33 -36.20
C GLY A 48 2.21 40.45 -34.94
N THR A 49 1.12 39.70 -34.71
CA THR A 49 0.97 38.81 -33.54
C THR A 49 1.20 37.32 -33.84
N ASP A 50 1.25 36.91 -35.11
CA ASP A 50 1.42 35.52 -35.54
C ASP A 50 2.88 35.02 -35.55
N ALA A 51 3.84 35.88 -35.21
CA ALA A 51 5.22 35.47 -34.95
C ALA A 51 5.31 34.67 -33.63
N THR A 52 5.01 33.38 -33.72
CA THR A 52 4.96 32.43 -32.61
C THR A 52 6.26 31.60 -32.59
N PRO A 53 7.04 31.56 -31.49
CA PRO A 53 7.91 30.42 -31.21
C PRO A 53 7.04 29.24 -30.73
N SER A 54 7.34 28.08 -31.29
CA SER A 54 6.80 26.73 -31.05
C SER A 54 6.02 26.44 -29.76
N THR A 55 4.87 25.78 -29.95
CA THR A 55 4.26 24.72 -29.11
C THR A 55 4.89 24.46 -27.73
N GLY A 56 4.19 24.86 -26.66
CA GLY A 56 4.45 24.39 -25.30
C GLY A 56 3.78 25.25 -24.22
N VAL A 57 2.80 24.67 -23.52
CA VAL A 57 2.23 25.03 -22.20
C VAL A 57 1.67 26.47 -22.02
N PRO A 58 0.43 26.66 -21.52
CA PRO A 58 -0.12 27.99 -21.24
C PRO A 58 0.76 28.83 -20.31
N GLN A 59 1.19 30.00 -20.78
CA GLN A 59 1.90 31.02 -19.98
C GLN A 59 1.02 31.50 -18.83
N GLY A 60 1.31 31.02 -17.62
CA GLY A 60 0.66 31.46 -16.38
C GLY A 60 1.27 30.83 -15.13
N VAL A 61 1.82 29.62 -15.26
CA VAL A 61 2.73 29.04 -14.26
C VAL A 61 4.14 29.27 -14.77
N ARG A 62 4.81 30.34 -14.32
CA ARG A 62 6.28 30.34 -14.41
C ARG A 62 6.72 29.12 -13.62
N ASP A 63 7.41 28.18 -14.26
CA ASP A 63 8.07 27.10 -13.55
C ASP A 63 9.01 27.76 -12.53
N ILE A 64 8.56 27.78 -11.27
CA ILE A 64 9.22 28.45 -10.15
C ILE A 64 10.60 27.82 -9.85
N PHE A 65 10.92 26.69 -10.47
CA PHE A 65 12.20 26.00 -10.39
C PHE A 65 13.04 26.12 -11.67
N ALA A 66 12.59 26.88 -12.67
CA ALA A 66 13.40 27.15 -13.87
C ALA A 66 14.73 27.81 -13.47
N GLY A 67 15.85 27.19 -13.86
CA GLY A 67 17.20 27.63 -13.50
C GLY A 67 17.73 27.08 -12.16
N PHE A 68 16.96 26.27 -11.42
CA PHE A 68 17.44 25.64 -10.18
C PHE A 68 18.66 24.75 -10.43
N ALA A 69 18.64 23.94 -11.50
CA ALA A 69 19.77 23.09 -11.86
C ALA A 69 21.03 23.92 -12.21
N ASP A 70 20.87 25.08 -12.85
CA ASP A 70 21.97 26.00 -13.14
C ASP A 70 22.52 26.66 -11.87
N PHE A 71 21.63 27.05 -10.96
CA PHE A 71 22.00 27.57 -9.64
C PHE A 71 22.78 26.53 -8.82
N MET A 72 22.30 25.28 -8.77
CA MET A 72 22.99 24.20 -8.07
C MET A 72 24.32 23.85 -8.72
N GLU A 73 24.42 23.85 -10.04
CA GLU A 73 25.70 23.65 -10.73
C GLU A 73 26.73 24.74 -10.39
N LYS A 74 26.29 25.99 -10.26
CA LYS A 74 27.17 27.10 -9.82
C LYS A 74 27.60 26.95 -8.36
N LYS A 75 26.73 26.44 -7.49
CA LYS A 75 26.99 26.26 -6.06
C LYS A 75 27.82 25.00 -5.77
N GLU A 76 27.58 23.94 -6.53
CA GLU A 76 28.21 22.62 -6.41
C GLU A 76 28.54 22.12 -7.84
N PRO A 77 29.73 22.45 -8.37
CA PRO A 77 30.17 21.99 -9.69
C PRO A 77 30.09 20.46 -9.80
N GLY A 78 29.50 19.96 -10.88
CA GLY A 78 29.21 18.55 -11.09
C GLY A 78 27.82 18.10 -10.61
N TYR A 79 27.00 18.98 -10.04
CA TYR A 79 25.63 18.66 -9.61
C TYR A 79 24.79 18.06 -10.74
N LYS A 80 24.76 18.69 -11.91
CA LYS A 80 23.99 18.21 -13.08
C LYS A 80 24.49 16.87 -13.57
N ALA A 81 25.81 16.67 -13.61
CA ALA A 81 26.40 15.40 -14.00
C ALA A 81 26.01 14.28 -13.01
N ARG A 82 26.05 14.56 -11.70
CA ARG A 82 25.62 13.64 -10.65
C ARG A 82 24.12 13.31 -10.75
N GLU A 83 23.25 14.30 -10.93
CA GLU A 83 21.81 14.08 -11.06
C GLU A 83 21.46 13.34 -12.36
N ALA A 84 22.14 13.66 -13.47
CA ALA A 84 22.00 12.92 -14.72
C ALA A 84 22.44 11.44 -14.55
N ALA A 85 23.55 11.19 -13.83
CA ALA A 85 23.99 9.84 -13.52
C ALA A 85 23.01 9.10 -12.62
N LYS A 86 22.43 9.75 -11.60
CA LYS A 86 21.38 9.17 -10.75
C LYS A 86 20.13 8.83 -11.55
N ARG A 87 19.71 9.71 -12.46
CA ARG A 87 18.57 9.48 -13.35
C ARG A 87 18.84 8.29 -14.27
N ALA A 88 19.99 8.27 -14.95
CA ALA A 88 20.38 7.16 -15.82
C ALA A 88 20.44 5.83 -15.06
N ALA A 89 20.98 5.82 -13.84
CA ALA A 89 21.01 4.63 -12.99
C ALA A 89 19.60 4.16 -12.60
N ARG A 90 18.67 5.10 -12.31
CA ARG A 90 17.27 4.78 -12.04
C ARG A 90 16.58 4.22 -13.28
N ASP A 91 16.72 4.89 -14.42
CA ASP A 91 16.10 4.46 -15.68
C ASP A 91 16.59 3.05 -16.07
N ALA A 92 17.88 2.73 -15.89
CA ALA A 92 18.42 1.39 -16.13
C ALA A 92 17.84 0.32 -15.18
N ARG A 93 17.61 0.67 -13.89
CA ARG A 93 16.92 -0.22 -12.94
C ARG A 93 15.47 -0.46 -13.36
N ASP A 94 14.78 0.59 -13.78
CA ASP A 94 13.39 0.50 -14.23
C ASP A 94 13.27 -0.31 -15.52
N ASP A 95 14.20 -0.16 -16.47
CA ASP A 95 14.25 -0.99 -17.69
C ASP A 95 14.40 -2.47 -17.37
N THR A 96 15.31 -2.79 -16.45
CA THR A 96 15.50 -4.17 -15.96
C THR A 96 14.19 -4.68 -15.34
N ARG A 97 13.55 -3.86 -14.50
CA ARG A 97 12.30 -4.25 -13.84
C ARG A 97 11.13 -4.37 -14.81
N ARG A 98 11.01 -3.50 -15.81
CA ARG A 98 10.02 -3.59 -16.87
C ARG A 98 10.19 -4.88 -17.65
N ALA A 99 11.42 -5.29 -17.96
CA ALA A 99 11.69 -6.56 -18.62
C ALA A 99 11.22 -7.76 -17.77
N GLU A 100 11.48 -7.75 -16.45
CA GLU A 100 10.97 -8.78 -15.53
C GLU A 100 9.44 -8.83 -15.48
N VAL A 101 8.78 -7.66 -15.49
CA VAL A 101 7.32 -7.55 -15.48
C VAL A 101 6.74 -8.07 -16.79
N LEU A 102 7.29 -7.67 -17.94
CA LEU A 102 6.85 -8.19 -19.25
C LEU A 102 7.09 -9.71 -19.37
N ALA A 103 8.17 -10.24 -18.81
CA ALA A 103 8.38 -11.69 -18.75
C ALA A 103 7.30 -12.42 -17.92
N ARG A 104 6.76 -11.77 -16.88
CA ARG A 104 5.70 -12.33 -16.01
C ARG A 104 4.31 -12.27 -16.64
N TYR A 105 3.94 -11.12 -17.22
CA TYR A 105 2.58 -10.88 -17.73
C TYR A 105 2.46 -11.05 -19.26
N GLY A 106 3.58 -11.23 -19.96
CA GLY A 106 3.67 -11.39 -21.40
C GLY A 106 3.66 -10.05 -22.15
N THR A 107 2.64 -9.23 -21.93
CA THR A 107 2.50 -7.92 -22.59
C THR A 107 2.04 -6.85 -21.62
N GLU A 108 2.28 -5.58 -21.97
CA GLU A 108 1.75 -4.44 -21.22
C GLU A 108 0.21 -4.44 -21.20
N ALA A 109 -0.43 -4.73 -22.34
CA ALA A 109 -1.88 -4.86 -22.40
C ALA A 109 -2.41 -5.93 -21.43
N ALA A 110 -1.73 -7.08 -21.31
CA ALA A 110 -2.11 -8.13 -20.36
C ALA A 110 -1.88 -7.73 -18.89
N LEU A 111 -0.86 -6.91 -18.60
CA LEU A 111 -0.63 -6.34 -17.27
C LEU A 111 -1.76 -5.40 -16.86
N PHE A 112 -2.25 -4.55 -17.77
CA PHE A 112 -3.33 -3.60 -17.51
C PHE A 112 -4.74 -4.19 -17.62
N ALA A 113 -4.90 -5.32 -18.30
CA ALA A 113 -6.16 -6.05 -18.32
C ALA A 113 -6.58 -6.44 -16.88
N ARG A 114 -7.89 -6.36 -16.60
CA ARG A 114 -8.44 -6.80 -15.31
C ARG A 114 -8.16 -8.28 -15.13
N ASN A 115 -7.47 -8.61 -14.03
CA ASN A 115 -7.25 -10.00 -13.67
C ASN A 115 -8.53 -10.65 -13.08
N GLU A 116 -8.48 -11.94 -12.76
CA GLU A 116 -9.63 -12.67 -12.23
C GLU A 116 -10.21 -12.09 -10.93
N PHE A 117 -9.36 -11.58 -10.04
CA PHE A 117 -9.75 -10.97 -8.77
C PHE A 117 -10.39 -9.60 -8.99
N GLU A 118 -9.80 -8.76 -9.86
CA GLU A 118 -10.37 -7.47 -10.25
C GLU A 118 -11.73 -7.64 -10.95
N ALA A 119 -11.87 -8.65 -11.80
CA ALA A 119 -13.13 -8.96 -12.47
C ALA A 119 -14.18 -9.52 -11.48
N ALA A 120 -13.78 -10.30 -10.49
CA ALA A 120 -14.67 -10.78 -9.44
C ALA A 120 -15.17 -9.63 -8.56
N LEU A 121 -14.30 -8.70 -8.19
CA LEU A 121 -14.66 -7.50 -7.43
C LEU A 121 -15.60 -6.59 -8.21
N ASP A 122 -15.32 -6.34 -9.50
CA ASP A 122 -16.18 -5.56 -10.41
C ASP A 122 -17.62 -6.11 -10.45
N ARG A 123 -17.77 -7.43 -10.57
CA ARG A 123 -19.09 -8.08 -10.55
C ARG A 123 -19.78 -7.94 -9.21
N ALA A 124 -19.03 -8.08 -8.10
CA ALA A 124 -19.60 -8.06 -6.76
C ALA A 124 -20.13 -6.67 -6.37
N ILE A 125 -19.41 -5.61 -6.75
CA ILE A 125 -19.78 -4.22 -6.44
C ILE A 125 -20.76 -3.61 -7.44
N ALA A 126 -21.01 -4.27 -8.57
CA ALA A 126 -21.84 -3.71 -9.64
C ALA A 126 -23.22 -3.18 -9.21
N PRO A 127 -23.96 -3.84 -8.28
CA PRO A 127 -25.24 -3.32 -7.78
C PRO A 127 -25.10 -2.07 -6.89
N LEU A 128 -23.91 -1.80 -6.37
CA LEU A 128 -23.62 -0.72 -5.42
C LEU A 128 -22.93 0.47 -6.08
N ALA A 129 -22.48 0.33 -7.33
CA ALA A 129 -21.65 1.30 -8.01
C ALA A 129 -22.44 2.26 -8.90
N THR A 130 -22.03 3.52 -8.92
CA THR A 130 -22.27 4.39 -10.08
C THR A 130 -21.06 4.36 -10.98
N TRP A 131 -21.27 4.27 -12.29
CA TRP A 131 -20.20 4.06 -13.25
C TRP A 131 -19.84 5.37 -13.96
N ALA A 132 -18.54 5.55 -14.18
CA ALA A 132 -18.00 6.59 -15.07
C ALA A 132 -16.98 5.97 -16.03
N TYR A 133 -16.63 6.76 -17.03
CA TYR A 133 -15.75 6.36 -18.13
C TYR A 133 -14.62 7.38 -18.26
N TRP A 134 -13.42 6.90 -18.54
CA TRP A 134 -12.32 7.75 -18.95
C TRP A 134 -11.69 7.15 -20.21
N THR A 135 -11.17 8.00 -21.08
CA THR A 135 -10.51 7.59 -22.31
C THR A 135 -9.02 7.80 -22.15
N ASP A 136 -8.23 6.76 -22.45
CA ASP A 136 -6.77 6.88 -22.44
C ASP A 136 -6.25 7.63 -23.66
N THR A 137 -4.92 7.83 -23.72
CA THR A 137 -4.25 8.52 -24.82
C THR A 137 -4.39 7.81 -26.16
N ASP A 138 -4.66 6.50 -26.14
CA ASP A 138 -4.84 5.66 -27.32
C ASP A 138 -6.31 5.62 -27.79
N GLY A 139 -7.20 6.33 -27.09
CA GLY A 139 -8.63 6.38 -27.42
C GLY A 139 -9.45 5.23 -26.86
N VAL A 140 -8.86 4.35 -26.03
CA VAL A 140 -9.57 3.25 -25.39
C VAL A 140 -10.35 3.77 -24.20
N GLU A 141 -11.63 3.43 -24.15
CA GLU A 141 -12.52 3.81 -23.06
C GLU A 141 -12.50 2.77 -21.94
N HIS A 142 -12.31 3.25 -20.71
CA HIS A 142 -12.19 2.44 -19.51
C HIS A 142 -13.32 2.75 -18.53
N ARG A 143 -14.10 1.74 -18.17
CA ARG A 143 -15.16 1.84 -17.16
C ARG A 143 -14.58 1.68 -15.75
N HIS A 144 -14.99 2.55 -14.83
CA HIS A 144 -14.64 2.44 -13.41
C HIS A 144 -15.82 2.84 -12.51
N ALA A 145 -15.82 2.31 -11.29
CA ALA A 145 -16.76 2.73 -10.26
C ALA A 145 -16.39 4.14 -9.78
N ASP A 146 -17.26 5.10 -10.08
CA ASP A 146 -17.13 6.52 -9.75
C ASP A 146 -17.51 6.79 -8.29
N THR A 147 -18.57 6.11 -7.81
CA THR A 147 -18.97 6.05 -6.41
C THR A 147 -19.39 4.64 -6.04
N LEU A 148 -19.30 4.29 -4.76
CA LEU A 148 -19.88 3.09 -4.17
C LEU A 148 -20.85 3.51 -3.08
N GLU A 149 -22.13 3.14 -3.21
CA GLU A 149 -23.23 3.64 -2.36
C GLU A 149 -23.25 5.17 -2.21
N GLY A 150 -22.98 5.89 -3.31
CA GLY A 150 -22.93 7.35 -3.33
C GLY A 150 -21.69 7.96 -2.64
N LYS A 151 -20.78 7.15 -2.12
CA LYS A 151 -19.54 7.60 -1.49
C LYS A 151 -18.37 7.59 -2.47
N ARG A 152 -17.49 8.58 -2.30
CA ARG A 152 -16.20 8.68 -2.98
C ARG A 152 -15.07 8.55 -1.97
N PRO A 153 -13.92 8.00 -2.38
CA PRO A 153 -12.73 8.01 -1.53
C PRO A 153 -12.23 9.45 -1.29
N ILE A 154 -11.86 9.76 -0.04
CA ILE A 154 -11.24 11.04 0.30
C ILE A 154 -9.79 11.00 -0.20
N CYS A 155 -9.42 11.96 -1.05
CA CYS A 155 -8.09 12.01 -1.70
C CYS A 155 -7.71 10.69 -2.41
N GLY A 156 -8.70 9.96 -2.95
CA GLY A 156 -8.46 8.69 -3.64
C GLY A 156 -8.18 7.50 -2.72
N LEU A 157 -8.28 7.66 -1.41
CA LEU A 157 -8.09 6.61 -0.40
C LEU A 157 -9.44 6.19 0.24
N TRP A 158 -9.63 4.89 0.41
CA TRP A 158 -10.72 4.31 1.19
C TRP A 158 -10.19 3.92 2.57
N ARG A 159 -10.78 4.42 3.65
CA ARG A 159 -10.51 3.90 5.00
C ARG A 159 -11.51 2.81 5.33
N HIS A 160 -11.15 1.92 6.25
CA HIS A 160 -12.04 0.84 6.69
C HIS A 160 -13.40 1.36 7.22
N ASP A 161 -13.41 2.54 7.86
CA ASP A 161 -14.62 3.21 8.35
C ASP A 161 -15.50 3.80 7.24
N ASP A 162 -14.92 4.08 6.06
CA ASP A 162 -15.67 4.59 4.91
C ASP A 162 -16.44 3.46 4.21
N VAL A 163 -15.93 2.22 4.32
CA VAL A 163 -16.49 1.00 3.72
C VAL A 163 -17.75 0.58 4.48
N THR A 164 -18.89 0.77 3.83
CA THR A 164 -20.21 0.42 4.39
C THR A 164 -20.35 -1.10 4.55
N PRO A 165 -21.33 -1.56 5.36
CA PRO A 165 -21.62 -2.99 5.48
C PRO A 165 -21.91 -3.67 4.15
N ALA A 166 -22.66 -3.04 3.23
CA ALA A 166 -23.00 -3.62 1.94
C ALA A 166 -21.76 -3.76 1.03
N ILE A 167 -20.88 -2.75 1.00
CA ILE A 167 -19.62 -2.83 0.24
C ILE A 167 -18.71 -3.90 0.83
N ARG A 168 -18.56 -3.94 2.16
CA ARG A 168 -17.77 -4.97 2.86
C ARG A 168 -18.24 -6.36 2.49
N ASP A 169 -19.55 -6.57 2.54
CA ASP A 169 -20.19 -7.84 2.21
C ASP A 169 -19.96 -8.26 0.76
N ALA A 170 -20.12 -7.33 -0.20
CA ALA A 170 -19.86 -7.59 -1.61
C ALA A 170 -18.40 -7.96 -1.86
N VAL A 171 -17.47 -7.15 -1.35
CA VAL A 171 -16.02 -7.33 -1.54
C VAL A 171 -15.51 -8.60 -0.86
N ALA A 172 -16.02 -8.92 0.33
CA ALA A 172 -15.63 -10.12 1.06
C ALA A 172 -16.12 -11.42 0.40
N ARG A 173 -17.25 -11.35 -0.33
CA ARG A 173 -17.85 -12.50 -1.03
C ARG A 173 -17.44 -12.62 -2.50
N ALA A 174 -16.76 -11.61 -3.06
CA ALA A 174 -16.32 -11.61 -4.46
C ALA A 174 -15.45 -12.83 -4.82
N TYR A 175 -14.56 -13.22 -3.91
CA TYR A 175 -13.76 -14.43 -3.93
C TYR A 175 -13.31 -14.74 -2.48
N PRO A 176 -12.83 -15.97 -2.19
CA PRO A 176 -12.58 -16.42 -0.81
C PRO A 176 -11.82 -15.38 0.04
N TRP A 177 -12.36 -15.10 1.22
CA TRP A 177 -11.72 -14.24 2.19
C TRP A 177 -10.55 -14.98 2.86
N PRO A 178 -9.38 -14.33 3.09
CA PRO A 178 -8.25 -14.98 3.74
C PRO A 178 -8.61 -15.54 5.13
N SER A 179 -8.38 -16.83 5.30
CA SER A 179 -8.66 -17.56 6.56
C SER A 179 -7.57 -17.36 7.62
N THR A 180 -6.38 -16.87 7.25
CA THR A 180 -5.27 -16.56 8.17
C THR A 180 -4.74 -15.15 7.94
N LEU A 181 -4.09 -14.56 8.96
CA LEU A 181 -3.45 -13.24 8.80
C LEU A 181 -2.29 -13.29 7.80
N ASP A 182 -1.56 -14.40 7.75
CA ASP A 182 -0.51 -14.63 6.76
C ASP A 182 -1.05 -14.61 5.32
N SER A 183 -2.22 -15.21 5.09
CA SER A 183 -2.89 -15.15 3.78
C SER A 183 -3.38 -13.74 3.45
N ALA A 184 -3.87 -12.99 4.44
CA ALA A 184 -4.27 -11.59 4.27
C ALA A 184 -3.07 -10.71 3.88
N LEU A 185 -1.93 -10.88 4.55
CA LEU A 185 -0.68 -10.18 4.23
C LEU A 185 -0.21 -10.48 2.81
N ARG A 186 -0.20 -11.75 2.41
CA ARG A 186 0.18 -12.13 1.04
C ARG A 186 -0.74 -11.49 0.00
N GLU A 187 -2.04 -11.40 0.28
CA GLU A 187 -2.98 -10.76 -0.63
C GLU A 187 -2.72 -9.25 -0.76
N VAL A 188 -2.49 -8.53 0.34
CA VAL A 188 -2.10 -7.11 0.30
C VAL A 188 -0.81 -6.92 -0.51
N GLN A 189 0.20 -7.76 -0.27
CA GLN A 189 1.46 -7.72 -1.02
C GLN A 189 1.27 -8.02 -2.51
N ALA A 190 0.31 -8.86 -2.88
CA ALA A 190 0.00 -9.14 -4.28
C ALA A 190 -0.64 -7.92 -4.95
N TRP A 191 -1.55 -7.23 -4.26
CA TRP A 191 -2.14 -5.98 -4.73
C TRP A 191 -1.09 -4.87 -4.90
N ASP A 192 -0.28 -4.63 -3.88
CA ASP A 192 0.80 -3.63 -3.94
C ASP A 192 1.82 -3.95 -5.06
N ARG A 193 2.15 -5.23 -5.26
CA ARG A 193 2.98 -5.66 -6.39
C ARG A 193 2.33 -5.32 -7.74
N LEU A 194 1.06 -5.63 -7.92
CA LEU A 194 0.35 -5.30 -9.16
C LEU A 194 0.34 -3.78 -9.41
N ARG A 195 0.13 -2.99 -8.35
CA ARG A 195 0.18 -1.53 -8.40
C ARG A 195 1.56 -1.02 -8.86
N TRP A 196 2.63 -1.53 -8.26
CA TRP A 196 3.99 -1.14 -8.62
C TRP A 196 4.37 -1.61 -10.02
N ASP A 197 4.02 -2.84 -10.37
CA ASP A 197 4.28 -3.40 -11.70
C ASP A 197 3.59 -2.55 -12.79
N ARG A 198 2.33 -2.14 -12.60
CA ARG A 198 1.62 -1.19 -13.50
C ARG A 198 2.20 0.22 -13.47
N GLY A 199 2.60 0.69 -12.29
CA GLY A 199 3.20 2.02 -12.10
C GLY A 199 4.44 2.23 -12.96
N LEU A 200 5.25 1.19 -13.20
CA LEU A 200 6.46 1.27 -14.03
C LEU A 200 6.22 1.68 -15.50
N PHE A 201 4.98 1.54 -15.97
CA PHE A 201 4.55 1.86 -17.34
C PHE A 201 3.72 3.15 -17.40
N CYS A 202 3.49 3.82 -16.27
CA CYS A 202 2.78 5.10 -16.22
C CYS A 202 3.76 6.28 -16.12
N ASP A 203 3.49 7.40 -16.80
CA ASP A 203 4.37 8.58 -16.85
C ASP A 203 4.74 9.14 -15.47
N ALA A 204 3.77 9.18 -14.55
CA ALA A 204 3.97 9.63 -13.17
C ALA A 204 4.58 8.55 -12.26
N ARG A 205 4.84 7.36 -12.78
CA ARG A 205 5.20 6.14 -12.01
C ARG A 205 4.16 5.73 -10.98
N GLU A 206 2.96 6.27 -11.14
CA GLU A 206 1.86 6.12 -10.20
C GLU A 206 0.70 5.49 -10.93
N TRP A 207 0.33 4.30 -10.45
CA TRP A 207 -0.92 3.66 -10.80
C TRP A 207 -1.72 3.40 -9.53
N ASN A 208 -3.04 3.47 -9.64
CA ASN A 208 -3.97 3.34 -8.53
C ASN A 208 -5.00 2.26 -8.83
N HIS A 209 -5.27 1.40 -7.85
CA HIS A 209 -6.34 0.41 -7.93
C HIS A 209 -7.72 1.06 -8.14
N TYR A 210 -8.62 0.32 -8.78
CA TYR A 210 -10.04 0.65 -8.81
C TYR A 210 -10.66 0.63 -7.40
N ALA A 211 -11.79 1.31 -7.23
CA ALA A 211 -12.42 1.53 -5.92
C ALA A 211 -12.67 0.23 -5.16
N GLU A 212 -13.16 -0.79 -5.85
CA GLU A 212 -13.48 -2.11 -5.31
C GLU A 212 -12.25 -2.86 -4.76
N ALA A 213 -11.12 -2.77 -5.44
CA ALA A 213 -9.85 -3.33 -4.97
C ALA A 213 -9.29 -2.51 -3.80
N LYS A 214 -9.41 -1.17 -3.83
CA LYS A 214 -9.03 -0.31 -2.69
C LYS A 214 -9.84 -0.62 -1.43
N CYS A 215 -11.16 -0.84 -1.55
CA CYS A 215 -11.98 -1.27 -0.43
C CYS A 215 -11.51 -2.61 0.12
N ARG A 216 -11.18 -3.58 -0.75
CA ARG A 216 -10.66 -4.88 -0.30
C ARG A 216 -9.36 -4.74 0.46
N ILE A 217 -8.41 -3.99 -0.09
CA ILE A 217 -7.11 -3.73 0.53
C ILE A 217 -7.32 -3.08 1.91
N ALA A 218 -8.13 -2.03 2.01
CA ALA A 218 -8.40 -1.34 3.29
C ALA A 218 -8.98 -2.28 4.36
N LEU A 219 -9.84 -3.23 3.96
CA LEU A 219 -10.39 -4.24 4.86
C LEU A 219 -9.34 -5.28 5.29
N LEU A 220 -8.48 -5.73 4.38
CA LEU A 220 -7.38 -6.66 4.69
C LEU A 220 -6.33 -6.04 5.61
N GLU A 221 -5.97 -4.79 5.36
CA GLU A 221 -5.05 -4.02 6.22
C GLU A 221 -5.63 -3.84 7.62
N HIS A 222 -6.94 -3.58 7.72
CA HIS A 222 -7.62 -3.52 9.01
C HIS A 222 -7.58 -4.86 9.75
N GLU A 223 -7.78 -6.01 9.08
CA GLU A 223 -7.67 -7.34 9.70
C GLU A 223 -6.27 -7.59 10.29
N LEU A 224 -5.22 -7.19 9.56
CA LEU A 224 -3.83 -7.29 10.00
C LEU A 224 -3.55 -6.40 11.20
N GLU A 225 -4.11 -5.19 11.23
CA GLU A 225 -3.88 -4.22 12.29
C GLU A 225 -4.64 -4.54 13.57
N ALA A 226 -5.97 -4.70 13.47
CA ALA A 226 -6.86 -4.70 14.63
C ALA A 226 -8.10 -5.60 14.48
N GLY A 227 -8.54 -5.89 13.25
CA GLY A 227 -9.85 -6.51 12.98
C GLY A 227 -9.99 -7.95 13.47
N ARG A 228 -8.94 -8.77 13.35
CA ARG A 228 -8.98 -10.19 13.75
C ARG A 228 -7.96 -10.52 14.83
N PRO A 229 -8.37 -11.04 16.00
CA PRO A 229 -7.43 -11.54 17.00
C PRO A 229 -6.49 -12.62 16.44
N ALA A 230 -5.23 -12.62 16.85
CA ALA A 230 -4.31 -13.68 16.48
C ALA A 230 -4.77 -15.02 17.08
N ALA A 231 -4.94 -16.04 16.24
CA ALA A 231 -5.35 -17.38 16.66
C ALA A 231 -4.17 -18.35 16.79
N SER A 232 -2.99 -17.94 16.33
CA SER A 232 -1.78 -18.77 16.29
C SER A 232 -0.50 -17.92 16.38
N TRP A 233 0.64 -18.58 16.66
CA TRP A 233 1.95 -17.94 16.55
C TRP A 233 2.25 -17.45 15.12
N GLN A 234 1.74 -18.15 14.10
CA GLN A 234 1.86 -17.73 12.71
C GLN A 234 1.13 -16.41 12.44
N ASP A 235 -0.04 -16.19 13.07
CA ASP A 235 -0.75 -14.92 12.97
C ASP A 235 0.02 -13.78 13.66
N VAL A 236 0.68 -14.04 14.79
CA VAL A 236 1.56 -13.06 15.45
C VAL A 236 2.73 -12.70 14.55
N GLN A 237 3.37 -13.70 13.92
CA GLN A 237 4.44 -13.48 12.94
C GLN A 237 3.94 -12.68 11.73
N ALA A 238 2.75 -12.97 11.22
CA ALA A 238 2.15 -12.23 10.11
C ALA A 238 1.92 -10.74 10.46
N ARG A 239 1.52 -10.42 11.69
CA ARG A 239 1.39 -9.03 12.15
C ARG A 239 2.72 -8.29 12.26
N LEU A 240 3.77 -8.97 12.73
CA LEU A 240 5.11 -8.40 12.77
C LEU A 240 5.64 -8.15 11.34
N ALA A 241 5.45 -9.12 10.45
CA ALA A 241 5.78 -8.99 9.04
C ALA A 241 4.98 -7.87 8.37
N TRP A 242 3.70 -7.71 8.72
CA TRP A 242 2.87 -6.58 8.27
C TRP A 242 3.47 -5.24 8.72
N LYS A 243 3.85 -5.08 9.99
CA LYS A 243 4.43 -3.82 10.49
C LYS A 243 5.75 -3.47 9.81
N ARG A 244 6.60 -4.47 9.56
CA ARG A 244 7.81 -4.30 8.74
C ARG A 244 7.45 -3.84 7.33
N TYR A 245 6.55 -4.57 6.66
CA TYR A 245 6.14 -4.28 5.28
C TYR A 245 5.47 -2.91 5.13
N GLU A 246 4.61 -2.53 6.08
CA GLU A 246 3.92 -1.24 6.15
C GLU A 246 4.90 -0.07 6.17
N PHE A 247 6.03 -0.21 6.88
CA PHE A 247 7.11 0.77 6.87
C PHE A 247 7.84 0.78 5.53
N GLU A 248 8.25 -0.39 5.04
CA GLU A 248 9.05 -0.52 3.82
C GLU A 248 8.34 0.03 2.58
N ARG A 249 7.01 -0.08 2.51
CA ARG A 249 6.20 0.36 1.36
C ARG A 249 5.86 1.86 1.32
N GLN A 250 6.26 2.66 2.32
CA GLN A 250 5.98 4.11 2.37
C GLN A 250 6.76 4.90 1.31
N TRP A 251 7.83 4.30 0.77
CA TRP A 251 8.73 4.94 -0.17
C TRP A 251 8.57 4.36 -1.57
N ILE A 252 8.69 5.20 -2.60
CA ILE A 252 8.66 4.79 -4.01
C ILE A 252 9.71 3.69 -4.28
N GLU A 253 10.90 3.86 -3.69
CA GLU A 253 11.91 2.81 -3.61
C GLU A 253 11.86 2.21 -2.19
N PRO A 254 11.34 0.98 -2.01
CA PRO A 254 11.18 0.39 -0.69
C PRO A 254 12.48 0.41 0.09
N THR A 255 12.47 1.06 1.25
CA THR A 255 13.65 1.22 2.08
C THR A 255 13.54 0.24 3.24
N LYS A 256 14.59 -0.54 3.48
CA LYS A 256 14.63 -1.45 4.63
C LYS A 256 14.46 -0.65 5.92
N ARG A 257 13.65 -1.17 6.83
CA ARG A 257 13.58 -0.65 8.20
C ARG A 257 14.96 -0.78 8.85
N ASP A 258 15.50 0.32 9.36
CA ASP A 258 16.69 0.33 10.21
C ASP A 258 16.26 0.38 11.69
N ASP A 259 15.86 -0.77 12.21
CA ASP A 259 15.49 -0.93 13.61
C ASP A 259 16.00 -2.29 14.15
N PRO A 260 17.27 -2.34 14.61
CA PRO A 260 17.87 -3.57 15.12
C PRO A 260 17.14 -4.15 16.34
N PHE A 261 16.45 -3.32 17.11
CA PHE A 261 15.69 -3.76 18.28
C PHE A 261 14.44 -4.54 17.84
N LEU A 262 13.65 -3.98 16.90
CA LEU A 262 12.50 -4.69 16.36
C LEU A 262 12.92 -5.95 15.58
N ASP A 263 14.02 -5.90 14.84
CA ASP A 263 14.57 -7.09 14.19
C ASP A 263 14.93 -8.20 15.19
N ARG A 264 15.53 -7.82 16.32
CA ARG A 264 15.84 -8.78 17.39
C ARG A 264 14.56 -9.33 18.03
N LEU A 265 13.58 -8.47 18.32
CA LEU A 265 12.31 -8.89 18.90
C LEU A 265 11.56 -9.87 17.99
N GLU A 266 11.52 -9.62 16.69
CA GLU A 266 10.93 -10.54 15.71
C GLU A 266 11.63 -11.90 15.67
N ALA A 267 12.97 -11.90 15.74
CA ALA A 267 13.76 -13.13 15.84
C ALA A 267 13.49 -13.90 17.15
N ASP A 268 13.34 -13.19 18.26
CA ASP A 268 13.04 -13.78 19.57
C ASP A 268 11.64 -14.42 19.59
N VAL A 269 10.63 -13.76 19.00
CA VAL A 269 9.29 -14.33 18.83
C VAL A 269 9.33 -15.60 17.98
N ALA A 270 10.11 -15.61 16.89
CA ALA A 270 10.27 -16.79 16.06
C ALA A 270 10.93 -17.96 16.80
N ALA A 271 11.99 -17.67 17.58
CA ALA A 271 12.65 -18.68 18.40
C ALA A 271 11.73 -19.25 19.49
N LEU A 272 10.98 -18.40 20.19
CA LEU A 272 10.00 -18.83 21.21
C LEU A 272 8.87 -19.67 20.61
N SER A 273 8.38 -19.29 19.43
CA SER A 273 7.40 -20.10 18.69
C SER A 273 7.95 -21.48 18.33
N ALA A 274 9.20 -21.58 17.89
CA ALA A 274 9.83 -22.85 17.55
C ALA A 274 10.00 -23.76 18.78
N VAL A 275 10.39 -23.18 19.93
CA VAL A 275 10.47 -23.90 21.21
C VAL A 275 9.09 -24.39 21.63
N SER A 276 8.05 -23.56 21.54
CA SER A 276 6.67 -23.94 21.87
C SER A 276 6.16 -25.06 20.95
N ALA A 277 6.45 -25.00 19.65
CA ALA A 277 6.09 -26.05 18.70
C ALA A 277 6.81 -27.37 18.99
N ALA A 278 8.10 -27.33 19.35
CA ALA A 278 8.86 -28.52 19.74
C ALA A 278 8.34 -29.14 21.05
N GLN A 279 7.92 -28.31 22.01
CA GLN A 279 7.32 -28.75 23.27
C GLN A 279 5.92 -29.35 23.08
N ASN A 280 5.15 -28.88 22.09
CA ASN A 280 3.82 -29.43 21.76
C ASN A 280 3.89 -30.66 20.83
N GLY A 281 4.93 -30.76 19.99
CA GLY A 281 5.20 -31.90 19.09
C GLY A 281 5.87 -33.08 19.81
N GLN A 282 6.55 -32.82 20.92
CA GLN A 282 6.60 -33.79 22.00
C GLN A 282 5.18 -33.85 22.55
N ALA A 283 4.39 -34.82 22.07
CA ALA A 283 3.28 -35.34 22.86
C ALA A 283 3.75 -35.35 24.31
N LEU A 284 2.92 -34.88 25.25
CA LEU A 284 3.05 -35.29 26.63
C LEU A 284 3.16 -36.82 26.59
N GLN A 285 4.39 -37.34 26.52
CA GLN A 285 4.71 -38.57 27.18
C GLN A 285 4.21 -38.24 28.57
N PRO A 286 3.14 -38.88 29.07
CA PRO A 286 2.90 -38.80 30.50
C PRO A 286 4.25 -39.17 31.07
N HIS A 287 4.88 -38.25 31.80
CA HIS A 287 6.04 -38.61 32.61
C HIS A 287 5.48 -39.70 33.51
N HIS A 288 5.61 -40.94 33.07
CA HIS A 288 5.24 -42.11 33.81
C HIS A 288 6.32 -42.11 34.88
N ARG A 289 6.04 -41.37 35.96
CA ARG A 289 6.92 -41.30 37.12
C ARG A 289 7.19 -42.74 37.47
N ASN A 290 8.43 -43.17 37.23
CA ASN A 290 8.80 -44.52 37.52
C ASN A 290 8.78 -44.69 39.05
N THR A 291 8.76 -45.93 39.51
CA THR A 291 8.65 -46.22 40.94
C THR A 291 9.80 -45.59 41.75
N ALA A 292 10.97 -45.36 41.14
CA ALA A 292 12.11 -44.72 41.79
C ALA A 292 11.90 -43.21 41.99
N ASP A 293 11.34 -42.50 40.99
CA ASP A 293 11.00 -41.07 41.10
C ASP A 293 9.94 -40.84 42.18
N LYS A 294 8.88 -41.67 42.19
CA LYS A 294 7.85 -41.59 43.24
C LYS A 294 8.43 -41.85 44.64
N ARG A 295 9.38 -42.79 44.76
CA ARG A 295 10.07 -43.08 46.03
C ARG A 295 10.92 -41.90 46.48
N ARG A 296 11.70 -41.29 45.57
CA ARG A 296 12.53 -40.10 45.87
C ARG A 296 11.68 -38.94 46.37
N ASP A 297 10.56 -38.66 45.71
CA ASP A 297 9.67 -37.55 46.10
C ASP A 297 9.05 -37.78 47.48
N VAL A 298 8.67 -39.02 47.80
CA VAL A 298 8.16 -39.36 49.14
C VAL A 298 9.25 -39.19 50.21
N LEU A 299 10.48 -39.64 49.94
CA LEU A 299 11.60 -39.48 50.88
C LEU A 299 11.92 -38.00 51.12
N SER A 300 11.94 -37.18 50.07
CA SER A 300 12.13 -35.73 50.20
C SER A 300 11.03 -35.06 51.03
N MET A 301 9.78 -35.48 50.87
CA MET A 301 8.65 -34.96 51.66
C MET A 301 8.71 -35.39 53.13
N LEU A 302 9.17 -36.61 53.41
CA LEU A 302 9.36 -37.10 54.78
C LEU A 302 10.51 -36.35 55.49
N ASP A 303 11.57 -36.01 54.76
CA ASP A 303 12.70 -35.23 55.27
C ASP A 303 12.32 -33.76 55.52
N SER A 304 11.62 -33.13 54.58
CA SER A 304 11.22 -31.72 54.71
C SER A 304 10.05 -31.47 55.65
N TYR A 305 9.16 -32.46 55.82
CA TYR A 305 7.92 -32.33 56.59
C TYR A 305 7.62 -33.59 57.43
N PRO A 306 8.43 -33.90 58.46
CA PRO A 306 8.29 -35.14 59.23
C PRO A 306 6.91 -35.26 59.92
N GLU A 307 6.31 -34.15 60.34
CA GLU A 307 5.02 -34.08 61.01
C GLU A 307 3.81 -34.28 60.07
N MET A 308 4.02 -34.29 58.75
CA MET A 308 2.92 -34.37 57.77
C MET A 308 2.34 -35.79 57.70
N SER A 309 1.01 -35.89 57.71
CA SER A 309 0.34 -37.20 57.66
C SER A 309 0.62 -37.97 56.36
N ASP A 310 0.72 -39.29 56.46
CA ASP A 310 1.00 -40.18 55.32
C ASP A 310 -0.03 -40.05 54.19
N ARG A 311 -1.29 -39.72 54.52
CA ARG A 311 -2.35 -39.49 53.52
C ARG A 311 -2.11 -38.24 52.69
N GLU A 312 -1.60 -37.17 53.31
CA GLU A 312 -1.31 -35.91 52.60
C GLU A 312 -0.04 -36.01 51.75
N ILE A 313 0.99 -36.67 52.25
CA ILE A 313 2.20 -36.97 51.46
C ILE A 313 1.84 -37.86 50.26
N ALA A 314 1.02 -38.88 50.46
CA ALA A 314 0.55 -39.77 49.41
C ALA A 314 -0.21 -39.03 48.30
N ARG A 315 -1.09 -38.09 48.68
CA ARG A 315 -1.84 -37.24 47.74
C ARG A 315 -0.91 -36.37 46.91
N ARG A 316 0.14 -35.79 47.50
CA ARG A 316 1.10 -34.90 46.82
C ARG A 316 2.06 -35.65 45.91
N CYS A 317 2.47 -36.86 46.30
CA CYS A 317 3.43 -37.67 45.54
C CYS A 317 2.77 -38.62 44.53
N GLY A 318 1.44 -38.80 44.57
CA GLY A 318 0.72 -39.71 43.67
C GLY A 318 1.00 -41.18 43.96
N VAL A 319 1.07 -41.55 45.24
CA VAL A 319 1.28 -42.92 45.76
C VAL A 319 0.19 -43.30 46.77
N SER A 320 0.14 -44.56 47.20
CA SER A 320 -0.76 -44.96 48.29
C SER A 320 -0.21 -44.56 49.67
N PRO A 321 -1.07 -44.21 50.65
CA PRO A 321 -0.66 -43.94 52.03
C PRO A 321 0.14 -45.08 52.67
N THR A 322 -0.19 -46.33 52.29
CA THR A 322 0.55 -47.53 52.73
C THR A 322 2.01 -47.53 52.28
N THR A 323 2.28 -47.01 51.07
CA THR A 323 3.65 -46.89 50.53
C THR A 323 4.45 -45.88 51.34
N VAL A 324 3.85 -44.74 51.69
CA VAL A 324 4.49 -43.71 52.53
C VAL A 324 4.80 -44.26 53.92
N GLY A 325 3.83 -44.90 54.59
CA GLY A 325 4.06 -45.48 55.92
C GLY A 325 5.07 -46.64 55.95
N LYS A 326 5.28 -47.35 54.84
CA LYS A 326 6.38 -48.31 54.72
C LYS A 326 7.74 -47.60 54.64
N LEU A 327 7.85 -46.54 53.87
CA LEU A 327 9.09 -45.76 53.73
C LEU A 327 9.46 -45.02 55.02
N ARG A 328 8.47 -44.48 55.73
CA ARG A 328 8.67 -43.82 57.02
C ARG A 328 9.25 -44.77 58.07
N ARG A 329 8.67 -45.96 58.23
CA ARG A 329 9.19 -46.99 59.15
C ARG A 329 10.61 -47.46 58.80
N MET A 330 10.97 -47.44 57.51
CA MET A 330 12.34 -47.76 57.07
C MET A 330 13.36 -46.66 57.42
N LEU A 331 12.92 -45.42 57.67
CA LEU A 331 13.79 -44.33 58.12
C LEU A 331 13.91 -44.27 59.65
N GLU A 332 12.90 -44.78 60.35
CA GLU A 332 12.83 -44.82 61.82
C GLU A 332 13.46 -46.11 62.42
N SER A 333 13.83 -47.09 61.58
CA SER A 333 14.55 -48.32 61.97
C SER A 333 16.04 -48.19 61.74
#